data_AF-A0A7C2Q730-F1
#
_entry.id   AF-A0A7C2Q730-F1
#
_cell.length_a   1.000
_cell.length_b   1.000
_cell.length_c   1.000
_cell.angle_alpha   90.00
_cell.angle_beta   90.00
_cell.angle_gamma   90.00
#
_symmetry.space_group_name_H-M   'P 1'
#
loop_
_entity.id
_entity.type
_entity.pdbx_description
1 polymer ?
#
loop_
_entity_poly.entity_id
_entity_poly.type
_entity_poly.pdbx_seq_one_letter_code
_entity_poly.pdbx_strand_id
1 'polypeptide(L)'
;MILNILGNKLDRRLNDNHDKLLQPLPAPPGNPWAKAMFKDRSKPSKLLRLTHSGEVRRIALDRIARLMEFARRHASERPELAREAGKLILRICRKARIRLPAAYKRLICRKCGTPFYIPGSFRVRVRSKRSTHVVITCITCGYVKRIPAVREKKAMRAKA
;
A
#
# COMPACT_ATOMS: atom_id res chain seq x y z
N MET A 1 26.40 4.78 -59.30
CA MET A 1 27.53 4.44 -58.42
C MET A 1 26.99 4.46 -56.99
N ILE A 2 26.60 3.30 -56.44
CA ILE A 2 27.38 2.48 -55.46
C ILE A 2 27.43 3.18 -54.09
N LEU A 3 27.09 2.64 -52.92
CA LEU A 3 26.40 1.44 -52.38
C LEU A 3 26.34 1.69 -50.84
N ASN A 4 25.50 0.93 -50.13
CA ASN A 4 25.41 0.81 -48.67
C ASN A 4 26.75 0.45 -47.98
N ILE A 5 26.70 0.29 -46.63
CA ILE A 5 27.58 -0.49 -45.69
C ILE A 5 28.28 0.51 -44.72
N LEU A 6 28.04 0.66 -43.40
CA LEU A 6 27.58 -0.13 -42.21
C LEU A 6 27.00 0.88 -41.18
N GLY A 7 26.08 0.61 -40.25
CA GLY A 7 25.82 -0.60 -39.49
C GLY A 7 26.52 -0.59 -38.11
N ASN A 8 25.87 -0.06 -37.06
CA ASN A 8 25.98 -0.54 -35.66
C ASN A 8 24.81 0.06 -34.85
N LYS A 9 23.70 -0.64 -34.57
CA LYS A 9 23.49 -1.84 -33.70
C LYS A 9 24.00 -1.61 -32.28
N LEU A 10 23.13 -1.89 -31.29
CA LEU A 10 23.18 -1.57 -29.84
C LEU A 10 22.73 -0.12 -29.56
N ASP A 11 21.58 0.24 -28.96
CA ASP A 11 20.84 -0.36 -27.85
C ASP A 11 19.34 0.02 -27.90
N ARG A 12 18.54 -0.69 -28.72
CA ARG A 12 17.06 -0.64 -28.70
C ARG A 12 16.44 -2.05 -28.82
N ARG A 13 17.10 -3.07 -28.28
CA ARG A 13 16.71 -4.49 -28.45
C ARG A 13 16.81 -5.35 -27.18
N LEU A 14 16.51 -4.79 -26.02
CA LEU A 14 16.23 -5.56 -24.80
C LEU A 14 15.12 -4.76 -24.07
N ASN A 15 13.82 -5.03 -24.25
CA ASN A 15 13.20 -6.23 -23.69
C ASN A 15 11.73 -6.42 -24.16
N ASP A 16 11.42 -6.22 -25.44
CA ASP A 16 10.08 -6.49 -26.02
C ASP A 16 9.95 -7.91 -26.62
N ASN A 17 10.72 -8.87 -26.12
CA ASN A 17 10.81 -10.23 -26.70
C ASN A 17 10.76 -11.36 -25.66
N HIS A 18 10.02 -11.19 -24.58
CA HIS A 18 9.75 -12.31 -23.66
C HIS A 18 8.34 -12.90 -23.77
N ASP A 19 7.55 -12.53 -24.80
CA ASP A 19 6.19 -13.07 -25.00
C ASP A 19 5.97 -13.75 -26.36
N LYS A 20 7.02 -13.97 -27.17
CA LYS A 20 6.90 -14.58 -28.51
C LYS A 20 7.52 -15.98 -28.67
N LEU A 21 8.05 -16.58 -27.60
CA LEU A 21 8.59 -17.96 -27.63
C LEU A 21 7.81 -18.94 -26.75
N LEU A 22 6.48 -18.81 -26.69
CA LEU A 22 5.64 -19.84 -26.08
C LEU A 22 4.34 -20.03 -26.88
N GLN A 23 4.45 -20.66 -28.05
CA GLN A 23 3.27 -21.23 -28.71
C GLN A 23 3.07 -22.67 -28.19
N PRO A 24 1.90 -23.01 -27.63
CA PRO A 24 1.65 -24.35 -27.09
C PRO A 24 1.45 -25.38 -28.22
N LEU A 25 2.05 -26.57 -28.05
CA LEU A 25 1.94 -27.69 -28.99
C LEU A 25 0.48 -28.25 -29.04
N PRO A 26 -0.05 -28.66 -30.20
CA PRO A 26 -1.37 -29.30 -30.27
C PRO A 26 -1.40 -30.63 -29.50
N ALA A 27 -2.46 -30.84 -28.72
CA ALA A 27 -2.62 -32.02 -27.87
C ALA A 27 -2.88 -33.30 -28.71
N PRO A 28 -2.28 -34.45 -28.33
CA PRO A 28 -2.52 -35.71 -29.05
C PRO A 28 -3.94 -36.22 -28.81
N PRO A 29 -4.67 -36.66 -29.86
CA PRO A 29 -6.01 -37.21 -29.70
C PRO A 29 -5.95 -38.62 -29.08
N GLY A 30 -6.80 -38.85 -28.07
CA GLY A 30 -7.08 -40.20 -27.55
C GLY A 30 -6.46 -40.60 -26.21
N ASN A 31 -5.92 -39.67 -25.40
CA ASN A 31 -5.38 -40.01 -24.08
C ASN A 31 -6.50 -40.17 -23.01
N PRO A 32 -6.68 -41.33 -22.36
CA PRO A 32 -7.68 -41.56 -21.31
C PRO A 32 -7.50 -40.70 -20.03
N TRP A 33 -6.30 -40.16 -19.82
CA TRP A 33 -5.90 -39.30 -18.70
C TRP A 33 -6.11 -37.80 -18.98
N ALA A 34 -6.66 -37.41 -20.14
CA ALA A 34 -6.94 -36.02 -20.48
C ALA A 34 -7.87 -35.32 -19.46
N LYS A 35 -8.78 -36.06 -18.80
CA LYS A 35 -9.59 -35.51 -17.69
C LYS A 35 -8.89 -35.55 -16.33
N ALA A 36 -7.92 -36.44 -16.13
CA ALA A 36 -7.24 -36.66 -14.84
C ALA A 36 -6.05 -35.72 -14.61
N MET A 37 -5.39 -35.24 -15.67
CA MET A 37 -4.27 -34.30 -15.56
C MET A 37 -4.67 -32.84 -15.26
N PHE A 38 -5.91 -32.44 -15.54
CA PHE A 38 -6.44 -31.12 -15.14
C PHE A 38 -7.01 -31.11 -13.71
N LYS A 39 -6.39 -31.84 -12.77
CA LYS A 39 -6.50 -31.45 -11.36
C LYS A 39 -5.73 -30.14 -11.19
N ASP A 40 -6.44 -29.04 -11.40
CA ASP A 40 -6.07 -27.65 -11.23
C ASP A 40 -4.97 -27.45 -10.16
N ARG A 41 -3.70 -27.46 -10.60
CA ARG A 41 -2.51 -27.21 -9.77
C ARG A 41 -2.41 -25.75 -9.33
N SER A 42 -3.31 -24.86 -9.79
CA SER A 42 -3.31 -23.43 -9.42
C SER A 42 -3.92 -23.17 -8.04
N LYS A 43 -4.59 -24.14 -7.42
CA LYS A 43 -5.16 -23.98 -6.07
C LYS A 43 -4.14 -24.40 -5.02
N PRO A 44 -3.47 -23.45 -4.33
CA PRO A 44 -2.64 -23.78 -3.18
C PRO A 44 -3.48 -24.54 -2.14
N SER A 45 -2.85 -25.52 -1.46
CA SER A 45 -3.49 -26.27 -0.38
C SER A 45 -4.10 -25.30 0.64
N LYS A 46 -5.21 -25.70 1.28
CA LYS A 46 -5.93 -24.84 2.25
C LYS A 46 -4.98 -24.34 3.35
N LEU A 47 -4.00 -25.16 3.74
CA LEU A 47 -2.93 -24.86 4.67
C LEU A 47 -1.97 -23.76 4.15
N LEU A 48 -1.52 -23.84 2.89
CA LEU A 48 -0.68 -22.80 2.29
C LEU A 48 -1.40 -21.44 2.20
N ARG A 49 -2.73 -21.44 1.96
CA ARG A 49 -3.53 -20.20 1.94
C ARG A 49 -3.63 -19.54 3.30
N LEU A 50 -3.74 -20.34 4.38
CA LEU A 50 -3.82 -19.85 5.76
C LEU A 50 -2.47 -19.25 6.21
N THR A 51 -1.35 -19.90 5.90
CA THR A 51 0.00 -19.40 6.24
C THR A 51 0.40 -18.19 5.41
N HIS A 52 0.07 -18.19 4.10
CA HIS A 52 0.37 -17.07 3.21
C HIS A 52 -0.36 -15.79 3.62
N SER A 53 -1.59 -15.88 4.13
CA SER A 53 -2.32 -14.71 4.63
C SER A 53 -1.65 -14.07 5.87
N GLY A 54 -1.04 -14.87 6.75
CA GLY A 54 -0.33 -14.38 7.94
C GLY A 54 1.01 -13.73 7.57
N GLU A 55 1.75 -14.35 6.67
CA GLU A 55 3.03 -13.82 6.19
C GLU A 55 2.87 -12.55 5.36
N VAL A 56 1.89 -12.51 4.45
CA VAL A 56 1.55 -11.28 3.70
C VAL A 56 1.20 -10.15 4.65
N ARG A 57 0.50 -10.46 5.75
CA ARG A 57 0.20 -9.47 6.79
C ARG A 57 1.45 -8.95 7.50
N ARG A 58 2.35 -9.85 7.90
CA ARG A 58 3.63 -9.49 8.54
C ARG A 58 4.48 -8.60 7.63
N ILE A 59 4.68 -9.01 6.38
CA ILE A 59 5.46 -8.26 5.38
C ILE A 59 4.83 -6.91 5.10
N ALA A 60 3.50 -6.84 4.97
CA ALA A 60 2.81 -5.58 4.74
C ALA A 60 2.97 -4.61 5.93
N LEU A 61 2.90 -5.11 7.17
CA LEU A 61 3.11 -4.29 8.36
C LEU A 61 4.54 -3.74 8.45
N ASP A 62 5.55 -4.57 8.15
CA ASP A 62 6.95 -4.15 8.10
C ASP A 62 7.17 -3.05 7.05
N ARG A 63 6.64 -3.26 5.83
CA ARG A 63 6.69 -2.26 4.76
C ARG A 63 6.01 -0.94 5.16
N ILE A 64 4.85 -1.00 5.82
CA ILE A 64 4.16 0.19 6.31
C ILE A 64 5.03 0.93 7.33
N ALA A 65 5.68 0.23 8.26
CA ALA A 65 6.56 0.84 9.25
C ALA A 65 7.75 1.56 8.58
N ARG A 66 8.44 0.90 7.63
CA ARG A 66 9.55 1.51 6.88
C ARG A 66 9.12 2.74 6.08
N LEU A 67 7.96 2.68 5.43
CA LEU A 67 7.42 3.82 4.67
C LEU A 67 7.02 4.99 5.56
N MET A 68 6.46 4.70 6.75
CA MET A 68 6.13 5.74 7.73
C MET A 68 7.38 6.46 8.23
N GLU A 69 8.45 5.70 8.46
CA GLU A 69 9.74 6.24 8.90
C GLU A 69 10.42 7.05 7.79
N PHE A 70 10.42 6.54 6.56
CA PHE A 70 10.89 7.27 5.39
C PHE A 70 10.15 8.61 5.25
N ALA A 71 8.83 8.57 5.30
CA ALA A 71 8.00 9.75 5.14
C ALA A 71 8.20 10.76 6.28
N ARG A 72 8.44 10.29 7.53
CA ARG A 72 8.76 11.15 8.67
C ARG A 72 10.08 11.91 8.46
N ARG A 73 11.14 11.20 8.06
CA ARG A 73 12.48 11.79 7.85
C ARG A 73 12.48 12.86 6.75
N HIS A 74 11.76 12.63 5.67
CA HIS A 74 11.77 13.52 4.50
C HIS A 74 10.63 14.56 4.51
N ALA A 75 9.81 14.60 5.55
CA ALA A 75 8.62 15.46 5.60
C ALA A 75 8.94 16.95 5.48
N SER A 76 10.04 17.38 6.09
CA SER A 76 10.47 18.79 6.14
C SER A 76 11.15 19.22 4.85
N GLU A 77 12.06 18.39 4.32
CA GLU A 77 12.86 18.73 3.15
C GLU A 77 12.13 18.48 1.84
N ARG A 78 11.39 17.36 1.74
CA ARG A 78 10.75 16.89 0.51
C ARG A 78 9.32 16.40 0.79
N PRO A 79 8.37 17.34 1.02
CA PRO A 79 7.01 17.00 1.40
C PRO A 79 6.26 16.18 0.34
N GLU A 80 6.62 16.32 -0.95
CA GLU A 80 6.03 15.53 -2.03
C GLU A 80 6.30 14.03 -1.87
N LEU A 81 7.53 13.64 -1.54
CA LEU A 81 7.90 12.23 -1.32
C LEU A 81 7.16 11.65 -0.12
N ALA A 82 7.01 12.43 0.95
CA ALA A 82 6.25 12.01 2.12
C ALA A 82 4.77 11.77 1.79
N ARG A 83 4.17 12.61 0.91
CA ARG A 83 2.79 12.40 0.42
C ARG A 83 2.68 11.13 -0.42
N GLU A 84 3.63 10.86 -1.30
CA GLU A 84 3.63 9.65 -2.13
C GLU A 84 3.77 8.38 -1.30
N ALA A 85 4.68 8.38 -0.33
CA ALA A 85 4.83 7.29 0.64
C ALA A 85 3.53 7.05 1.41
N GLY A 86 2.85 8.11 1.83
CA GLY A 86 1.53 8.05 2.45
C GLY A 86 0.45 7.41 1.56
N LYS A 87 0.41 7.76 0.27
CA LYS A 87 -0.47 7.12 -0.73
C LYS A 87 -0.13 5.63 -0.89
N LEU A 88 1.15 5.28 -0.92
CA LEU A 88 1.61 3.89 -1.03
C LEU A 88 1.19 3.05 0.18
N ILE A 89 1.29 3.60 1.40
CA ILE A 89 0.81 2.93 2.62
C ILE A 89 -0.67 2.56 2.52
N LEU A 90 -1.52 3.49 2.05
CA LEU A 90 -2.95 3.21 1.87
C LEU A 90 -3.20 2.15 0.79
N ARG A 91 -2.43 2.15 -0.30
CA ARG A 91 -2.51 1.11 -1.34
C ARG A 91 -2.13 -0.27 -0.78
N ILE A 92 -1.06 -0.37 0.01
CA ILE A 92 -0.64 -1.61 0.67
C ILE A 92 -1.74 -2.10 1.63
N CYS A 93 -2.30 -1.22 2.46
CA CYS A 93 -3.38 -1.58 3.38
C CYS A 93 -4.60 -2.16 2.63
N ARG A 94 -5.00 -1.55 1.51
CA ARG A 94 -6.12 -2.04 0.68
C ARG A 94 -5.79 -3.39 0.05
N LYS A 95 -4.62 -3.53 -0.57
CA LYS A 95 -4.21 -4.77 -1.26
C LYS A 95 -4.08 -5.95 -0.29
N ALA A 96 -3.48 -5.72 0.87
CA ALA A 96 -3.30 -6.73 1.90
C ALA A 96 -4.55 -6.91 2.80
N ARG A 97 -5.59 -6.09 2.64
CA ARG A 97 -6.80 -6.04 3.48
C ARG A 97 -6.52 -5.87 4.98
N ILE A 98 -5.51 -5.07 5.30
CA ILE A 98 -5.08 -4.81 6.68
C ILE A 98 -5.56 -3.44 7.12
N ARG A 99 -5.97 -3.34 8.38
CA ARG A 99 -6.24 -2.05 9.03
C ARG A 99 -4.93 -1.40 9.43
N LEU A 100 -4.80 -0.11 9.16
CA LEU A 100 -3.61 0.65 9.55
C LEU A 100 -3.38 0.56 11.08
N PRO A 101 -2.16 0.23 11.54
CA PRO A 101 -1.82 0.12 12.96
C PRO A 101 -2.20 1.37 13.74
N ALA A 102 -2.59 1.19 15.02
CA ALA A 102 -3.09 2.29 15.86
C ALA A 102 -2.11 3.47 15.96
N ALA A 103 -0.80 3.18 16.01
CA ALA A 103 0.27 4.19 16.03
C ALA A 103 0.22 5.11 14.80
N TYR A 104 0.05 4.54 13.60
CA TYR A 104 0.07 5.30 12.34
C TYR A 104 -1.29 5.84 11.94
N LYS A 105 -2.38 5.23 12.45
CA LYS A 105 -3.77 5.61 12.17
C LYS A 105 -4.09 7.06 12.50
N ARG A 106 -3.35 7.68 13.42
CA ARG A 106 -3.49 9.09 13.81
C ARG A 106 -2.55 10.04 13.09
N LEU A 107 -1.55 9.53 12.40
CA LEU A 107 -0.49 10.32 11.77
C LEU A 107 -0.71 10.56 10.28
N ILE A 108 -1.66 9.86 9.65
CA ILE A 108 -1.94 10.03 8.21
C ILE A 108 -3.42 10.31 7.93
N CYS A 109 -3.68 11.05 6.86
CA CYS A 109 -5.02 11.22 6.32
C CYS A 109 -5.49 9.92 5.67
N ARG A 110 -6.70 9.44 6.01
CA ARG A 110 -7.27 8.22 5.43
C ARG A 110 -7.73 8.38 3.98
N LYS A 111 -8.01 9.61 3.55
CA LYS A 111 -8.53 9.92 2.21
C LYS A 111 -7.39 10.06 1.20
N CYS A 112 -6.53 11.07 1.39
CA CYS A 112 -5.45 11.38 0.45
C CYS A 112 -4.10 10.73 0.79
N GLY A 113 -3.92 10.19 2.00
CA GLY A 113 -2.65 9.62 2.43
C GLY A 113 -1.63 10.63 2.95
N THR A 114 -1.89 11.95 2.86
CA THR A 114 -0.97 12.98 3.37
C THR A 114 -0.64 12.75 4.85
N PRO A 115 0.65 12.59 5.21
CA PRO A 115 1.09 12.53 6.59
C PRO A 115 0.91 13.87 7.29
N PHE A 116 0.53 13.83 8.56
CA PHE A 116 0.30 15.03 9.37
C PHE A 116 1.60 15.68 9.86
N TYR A 117 2.73 14.99 9.95
CA TYR A 117 3.98 15.69 10.35
C TYR A 117 4.54 16.64 9.27
N ILE A 118 3.92 16.72 8.09
CA ILE A 118 4.23 17.76 7.11
C ILE A 118 3.69 19.10 7.63
N PRO A 119 4.54 20.13 7.81
CA PRO A 119 4.09 21.43 8.30
C PRO A 119 3.03 22.03 7.38
N GLY A 120 2.00 22.66 7.97
CA GLY A 120 0.90 23.27 7.22
C GLY A 120 -0.08 22.31 6.54
N SER A 121 0.09 20.99 6.66
CA SER A 121 -0.79 20.02 5.99
C SER A 121 -2.13 19.75 6.71
N PHE A 122 -2.22 20.08 7.99
CA PHE A 122 -3.35 19.75 8.85
C PHE A 122 -3.61 20.83 9.90
N ARG A 123 -4.84 20.86 10.39
CA ARG A 123 -5.30 21.77 11.44
C ARG A 123 -5.95 20.97 12.56
N VAL A 124 -5.43 21.10 13.78
CA VAL A 124 -5.97 20.43 14.98
C VAL A 124 -6.73 21.44 15.84
N ARG A 125 -7.93 21.07 16.29
CA ARG A 125 -8.73 21.86 17.23
C ARG A 125 -9.31 20.95 18.30
N VAL A 126 -9.26 21.38 19.55
CA VAL A 126 -9.97 20.72 20.65
C VAL A 126 -11.32 21.42 20.85
N ARG A 127 -12.40 20.65 20.89
CA ARG A 127 -13.76 21.15 21.15
C ARG A 127 -14.34 20.43 22.36
N SER A 128 -15.00 21.17 23.24
CA SER A 128 -15.52 20.66 24.52
C SER A 128 -17.01 20.93 24.76
N LYS A 129 -17.71 21.63 23.84
CA LYS A 129 -19.07 22.14 24.06
C LYS A 129 -20.13 21.07 24.37
N ARG A 130 -20.23 20.01 23.56
CA ARG A 130 -21.18 18.89 23.78
C ARG A 130 -20.48 17.66 24.35
N SER A 131 -19.42 17.23 23.68
CA SER A 131 -18.50 16.18 24.13
C SER A 131 -17.07 16.64 23.88
N THR A 132 -16.15 16.27 24.74
CA THR A 132 -14.73 16.59 24.53
C THR A 132 -14.17 15.71 23.42
N HIS A 133 -13.80 16.34 22.31
CA HIS A 133 -13.24 15.67 21.13
C HIS A 133 -12.19 16.53 20.42
N VAL A 134 -11.23 15.84 19.81
CA VAL A 134 -10.19 16.44 18.98
C VAL A 134 -10.61 16.35 17.52
N VAL A 135 -10.63 17.48 16.82
CA VAL A 135 -10.93 17.58 15.39
C VAL A 135 -9.63 17.83 14.64
N ILE A 136 -9.28 16.92 13.75
CA ILE A 136 -8.13 17.03 12.86
C ILE A 136 -8.67 17.21 11.44
N THR A 137 -8.37 18.36 10.83
CA THR A 137 -8.80 18.67 9.45
C THR A 137 -7.58 18.62 8.54
N CYS A 138 -7.64 17.84 7.47
CA CYS A 138 -6.62 17.83 6.43
C CYS A 138 -6.83 19.05 5.51
N ILE A 139 -5.81 19.89 5.37
CA ILE A 139 -5.89 21.10 4.53
C ILE A 139 -5.81 20.72 3.05
N THR A 140 -5.09 19.65 2.71
CA THR A 140 -4.92 19.18 1.32
C THR A 140 -6.20 18.64 0.68
N CYS A 141 -7.09 17.98 1.44
CA CYS A 141 -8.28 17.32 0.87
C CYS A 141 -9.59 17.60 1.61
N GLY A 142 -9.56 18.43 2.65
CA GLY A 142 -10.72 18.78 3.48
C GLY A 142 -11.23 17.66 4.41
N TYR A 143 -10.60 16.48 4.43
CA TYR A 143 -11.07 15.37 5.26
C TYR A 143 -10.98 15.73 6.76
N VAL A 144 -12.11 15.59 7.46
CA VAL A 144 -12.22 15.86 8.89
C VAL A 144 -12.25 14.54 9.66
N LYS A 145 -11.31 14.40 10.60
CA LYS A 145 -11.25 13.28 11.53
C LYS A 145 -11.57 13.76 12.94
N ARG A 146 -12.52 13.09 13.59
CA ARG A 146 -12.91 13.35 14.99
C ARG A 146 -12.43 12.22 15.88
N ILE A 147 -11.75 12.56 16.96
CA ILE A 147 -11.28 11.62 17.98
C ILE A 147 -11.96 11.99 19.30
N PRO A 148 -12.91 11.17 19.79
CA PRO A 148 -13.49 11.36 21.10
C PRO A 148 -12.40 11.27 22.18
N ALA A 149 -12.41 12.20 23.14
CA ALA A 149 -11.49 12.24 24.27
C ALA A 149 -12.25 12.13 25.62
N VAL A 150 -13.43 11.50 25.58
CA VAL A 150 -14.35 11.41 26.73
C VAL A 150 -13.79 10.48 27.80
N ARG A 151 -13.16 9.36 27.41
CA ARG A 151 -12.60 8.37 28.35
C ARG A 151 -11.43 8.98 29.11
N GLU A 152 -10.55 9.66 28.38
CA GLU A 152 -9.37 10.34 28.90
C GLU A 152 -9.78 11.46 29.86
N LYS A 153 -10.78 12.27 29.51
CA LYS A 153 -11.31 13.31 30.40
C LYS A 153 -11.95 12.75 31.68
N LYS A 154 -12.69 11.65 31.58
CA LYS A 154 -13.25 10.95 32.77
C LYS A 154 -12.13 10.43 33.67
N ALA A 155 -11.10 9.81 33.09
CA ALA A 155 -9.96 9.30 33.83
C ALA A 155 -9.17 10.41 34.55
N MET A 156 -9.04 11.59 33.94
CA MET A 156 -8.42 12.76 34.62
C MET A 156 -9.26 13.25 35.81
N ARG A 157 -10.59 13.28 35.67
CA ARG A 157 -11.50 13.70 36.76
C ARG A 157 -11.54 12.73 37.92
N ALA A 158 -11.36 11.44 37.69
CA ALA A 158 -11.36 10.43 38.75
C ALA A 158 -10.05 10.38 39.55
N LYS A 159 -8.99 11.05 39.06
CA LYS A 159 -7.68 11.14 39.71
C LYS A 159 -7.46 12.46 40.44
N ALA A 160 -8.36 13.43 40.24
CA ALA A 160 -8.35 14.73 40.90
C ALA A 160 -9.31 14.69 42.07
#